data_AF-A0A2V9F6V0-F1
#
_entry.id   AF-A0A2V9F6V0-F1
#
_cell.length_a   1.000
_cell.length_b   1.000
_cell.length_c   1.000
_cell.angle_alpha   90.00
_cell.angle_beta   90.00
_cell.angle_gamma   90.00
#
_symmetry.space_group_name_H-M   'P 1'
#
loop_
_entity.id
_entity.type
_entity.pdbx_description
1 polymer ?
#
loop_
_entity_poly.entity_id
_entity_poly.type
_entity_poly.pdbx_seq_one_letter_code
_entity_poly.pdbx_strand_id
1 'polypeptide(L)'
;LFFGAANNFSYSDPSQFLQADPLFLNPPSLAAGGYANALVPSLLSTGLTLLPLSPAYNRGIDPSTLSGLPANIVSDLKKYIYTDITGKARPQGGGVDLGAYQH
;
A
#
# COMPACT_ATOMS: atom_id res chain seq x y z
N LEU A 1 -6.26 -8.71 5.32
CA LEU A 1 -7.43 -9.03 6.17
C LEU A 1 -6.99 -8.92 7.62
N PHE A 2 -7.66 -8.07 8.40
CA PHE A 2 -7.50 -8.02 9.84
C PHE A 2 -8.76 -8.64 10.43
N PHE A 3 -8.65 -9.81 11.06
CA PHE A 3 -9.82 -10.52 11.61
C PHE A 3 -10.03 -10.10 13.07
N GLY A 4 -11.24 -9.70 13.42
CA GLY A 4 -11.71 -9.64 14.81
C GLY A 4 -11.18 -8.49 15.67
N ALA A 5 -10.56 -7.45 15.09
CA ALA A 5 -10.14 -6.28 15.83
C ALA A 5 -10.60 -4.99 15.17
N ALA A 6 -11.00 -4.02 15.99
CA ALA A 6 -11.46 -2.71 15.54
C ALA A 6 -10.34 -1.99 14.78
N ASN A 7 -10.70 -1.23 13.73
CA ASN A 7 -9.77 -0.31 13.08
C ASN A 7 -9.21 0.66 14.13
N ASN A 8 -7.89 0.79 14.21
CA ASN A 8 -7.21 1.67 15.16
C ASN A 8 -6.98 3.09 14.60
N PHE A 9 -7.76 3.49 13.60
CA PHE A 9 -7.68 4.79 12.94
C PHE A 9 -9.08 5.35 12.67
N SER A 10 -9.22 6.67 12.69
CA SER A 10 -10.45 7.36 12.31
C SER A 10 -10.50 7.50 10.79
N TYR A 11 -11.59 7.05 10.18
CA TYR A 11 -11.84 7.19 8.75
C TYR A 11 -12.81 8.35 8.48
N SER A 12 -12.59 9.08 7.38
CA SER A 12 -13.47 10.17 6.95
C SER A 12 -14.83 9.68 6.43
N ASP A 13 -14.90 8.42 5.99
CA ASP A 13 -16.13 7.77 5.55
C ASP A 13 -16.16 6.30 6.05
N PRO A 14 -17.02 5.97 7.05
CA PRO A 14 -17.19 4.61 7.56
C PRO A 14 -17.65 3.59 6.52
N SER A 15 -18.34 4.03 5.47
CA SER A 15 -18.94 3.14 4.48
C SER A 15 -17.92 2.48 3.54
N GLN A 16 -16.69 2.99 3.51
CA GLN A 16 -15.59 2.43 2.73
C GLN A 16 -15.04 1.11 3.31
N PHE A 17 -15.35 0.80 4.57
CA PHE A 17 -14.90 -0.42 5.23
C PHE A 17 -16.09 -1.31 5.53
N LEU A 18 -16.09 -2.50 4.92
CA LEU A 18 -17.10 -3.53 5.19
C LEU A 18 -16.57 -4.45 6.29
N GLN A 19 -17.20 -4.40 7.47
CA GLN A 19 -17.09 -5.50 8.43
C GLN A 19 -18.09 -6.58 8.02
N ALA A 20 -17.64 -7.51 7.19
CA ALA A 20 -18.40 -8.66 6.74
C ALA A 20 -17.63 -9.95 7.04
N ASP A 21 -18.35 -11.06 7.16
CA ASP A 21 -17.77 -12.40 7.10
C ASP A 21 -17.78 -12.84 5.62
N PRO A 22 -16.65 -12.72 4.88
CA PRO A 22 -16.63 -13.13 3.49
C PRO A 22 -16.80 -14.64 3.37
N LEU A 23 -17.92 -15.08 2.79
CA LEU A 23 -18.13 -16.46 2.37
C LEU A 23 -17.15 -16.79 1.24
N PHE A 24 -16.01 -17.36 1.59
CA PHE A 24 -15.08 -17.87 0.61
C PHE A 24 -15.62 -19.18 0.03
N LEU A 25 -15.64 -19.29 -1.31
CA LEU A 25 -15.91 -20.56 -1.99
C LEU A 25 -14.85 -21.62 -1.63
N ASN A 26 -13.61 -21.17 -1.41
CA ASN A 26 -12.49 -21.95 -0.91
C ASN A 26 -11.68 -21.10 0.09
N PRO A 27 -12.03 -21.10 1.39
CA PRO A 27 -11.27 -20.33 2.37
C PRO A 27 -9.83 -20.88 2.44
N PRO A 28 -8.80 -20.02 2.49
CA PRO A 28 -7.47 -20.49 2.81
C PRO A 28 -7.48 -21.15 4.19
N SER A 29 -6.78 -22.27 4.35
CA SER A 29 -6.62 -22.90 5.66
C SER A 29 -5.80 -21.97 6.55
N LEU A 30 -6.46 -21.30 7.48
CA LEU A 30 -5.79 -20.58 8.55
C LEU A 30 -5.48 -21.61 9.64
N ALA A 31 -4.32 -22.26 9.54
CA ALA A 31 -3.83 -23.05 10.67
C ALA A 31 -3.74 -22.14 11.90
N ALA A 32 -4.28 -22.59 13.03
CA ALA A 32 -4.11 -21.88 14.29
C ALA A 32 -2.61 -21.64 14.53
N GLY A 33 -2.21 -20.36 14.61
CA GLY A 33 -0.81 -19.97 14.78
C GLY A 33 0.05 -19.90 13.51
N GLY A 34 -0.51 -20.00 12.29
CA GLY A 34 0.25 -19.87 11.04
C GLY A 34 1.01 -18.55 10.88
N TYR A 35 0.62 -17.53 11.66
CA TYR A 35 1.29 -16.23 11.75
C TYR A 35 1.78 -15.92 13.17
N ALA A 36 1.86 -16.90 14.07
CA ALA A 36 2.25 -16.68 15.47
C ALA A 36 3.66 -16.07 15.59
N ASN A 37 4.53 -16.34 14.62
CA ASN A 37 5.89 -15.81 14.55
C ASN A 37 6.04 -14.67 13.53
N ALA A 38 4.94 -14.19 12.93
CA ALA A 38 5.02 -13.06 12.03
C ALA A 38 5.37 -11.80 12.84
N LEU A 39 6.29 -11.00 12.30
CA LEU A 39 6.61 -9.71 12.90
C LEU A 39 5.35 -8.84 12.94
N VAL A 40 5.04 -8.29 14.11
CA VAL A 40 3.96 -7.31 14.24
C VAL A 40 4.26 -6.15 13.29
N PRO A 41 3.35 -5.74 12.38
CA PRO A 41 3.65 -4.73 11.37
C PRO A 41 4.15 -3.40 11.94
N SER A 42 3.71 -3.01 13.15
CA SER A 42 4.19 -1.79 13.82
C SER A 42 5.69 -1.83 14.17
N LEU A 43 6.28 -3.02 14.27
CA LEU A 43 7.72 -3.21 14.52
C LEU A 43 8.55 -3.13 13.24
N LEU A 44 7.94 -3.05 12.06
CA LEU A 44 8.67 -2.90 10.81
C LEU A 44 9.45 -1.59 10.76
N SER A 45 8.96 -0.50 11.38
CA SER A 45 9.61 0.81 11.35
C SER A 45 10.04 1.20 9.92
N THR A 46 11.32 1.50 9.70
CA THR A 46 11.93 1.75 8.38
C THR A 46 12.47 0.49 7.70
N GLY A 47 12.21 -0.72 8.22
CA GLY A 47 12.76 -1.99 7.73
C GLY A 47 12.35 -2.38 6.29
N LEU A 48 11.44 -1.62 5.68
CA LEU A 48 11.05 -1.75 4.27
C LEU A 48 11.65 -0.66 3.37
N THR A 49 12.52 0.20 3.89
CA THR A 49 13.30 1.14 3.05
C THR A 49 14.19 0.37 2.09
N LEU A 50 14.37 0.94 0.91
CA LEU A 50 15.15 0.30 -0.14
C LEU A 50 16.63 0.31 0.23
N LEU A 51 17.26 -0.86 0.10
CA LEU A 51 18.70 -1.00 0.28
C LEU A 51 19.45 -0.40 -0.93
N PRO A 52 20.72 0.01 -0.74
CA PRO A 52 21.58 0.41 -1.85
C PRO A 52 21.57 -0.63 -2.98
N LEU A 53 21.49 -0.16 -4.23
CA LEU A 53 21.42 -1.00 -5.44
C LEU A 53 20.19 -1.91 -5.52
N SER A 54 19.11 -1.59 -4.79
CA SER A 54 17.87 -2.33 -4.87
C SER A 54 17.38 -2.42 -6.33
N PRO A 55 16.93 -3.60 -6.77
CA PRO A 55 16.33 -3.75 -8.08
C PRO A 55 14.99 -3.00 -8.20
N ALA A 56 14.46 -2.41 -7.12
CA ALA A 56 13.26 -1.58 -7.16
C ALA A 56 13.51 -0.17 -7.71
N TYR A 57 14.78 0.27 -7.80
CA TYR A 57 15.14 1.62 -8.19
C TYR A 57 14.68 1.96 -9.61
N ASN A 58 13.88 3.01 -9.73
CA ASN A 58 13.36 3.54 -11.00
C ASN A 58 12.64 2.49 -11.86
N ARG A 59 12.02 1.47 -11.24
CA ARG A 59 11.34 0.38 -11.95
C ARG A 59 9.81 0.53 -12.05
N GLY A 60 9.25 1.52 -11.37
CA GLY A 60 7.85 1.87 -11.47
C GLY A 60 7.55 2.81 -12.64
N ILE A 61 6.29 3.23 -12.73
CA ILE A 61 5.79 4.24 -13.66
C ILE A 61 5.24 5.42 -12.86
N ASP A 62 5.07 6.58 -13.49
CA ASP A 62 4.16 7.61 -12.98
C ASP A 62 2.70 7.16 -13.24
N PRO A 63 1.93 6.78 -12.21
CA PRO A 63 0.57 6.26 -12.42
C PRO A 63 -0.37 7.27 -13.09
N SER A 64 -0.11 8.58 -12.96
CA SER A 64 -0.91 9.63 -13.59
C SER A 64 -0.75 9.69 -15.11
N THR A 65 0.25 9.00 -15.66
CA THR A 65 0.52 8.93 -17.10
C THR A 65 -0.04 7.66 -17.75
N LEU A 66 -0.71 6.79 -16.97
CA LEU A 66 -1.32 5.57 -17.49
C LEU A 66 -2.46 5.89 -18.47
N SER A 67 -2.36 5.33 -19.67
CA SER A 67 -3.34 5.55 -20.74
C SER A 67 -4.73 5.02 -20.36
N GLY A 68 -5.77 5.79 -20.67
CA GLY A 68 -7.16 5.38 -20.46
C GLY A 68 -7.72 5.68 -19.07
N LEU A 69 -6.94 6.30 -18.17
CA LEU A 69 -7.47 6.78 -16.90
C LEU A 69 -8.39 7.99 -17.09
N PRO A 70 -9.59 8.00 -16.48
CA PRO A 70 -10.45 9.17 -16.45
C PRO A 70 -9.77 10.38 -15.79
N ALA A 71 -10.07 11.59 -16.27
CA ALA A 71 -9.39 12.82 -15.82
C ALA A 71 -9.58 13.09 -14.31
N ASN A 72 -10.74 12.76 -13.75
CA ASN A 72 -11.00 12.88 -12.32
C ASN A 72 -10.13 11.93 -11.49
N ILE A 73 -9.94 10.69 -11.95
CA ILE A 73 -9.04 9.72 -11.29
C ILE A 73 -7.60 10.22 -11.32
N VAL A 74 -7.14 10.76 -12.45
CA VAL A 74 -5.81 11.36 -12.56
C VAL A 74 -5.66 12.52 -11.59
N SER A 75 -6.65 13.41 -11.50
CA SER A 75 -6.65 14.53 -10.56
C SER A 75 -6.51 14.08 -9.11
N ASP A 76 -7.30 13.08 -8.71
CA ASP A 76 -7.29 12.56 -7.34
C ASP A 76 -5.98 11.83 -7.03
N LEU A 77 -5.44 11.06 -7.97
CA LEU A 77 -4.16 10.36 -7.82
C LEU A 77 -3.01 11.33 -7.53
N LYS A 78 -2.92 12.44 -8.27
CA LYS A 78 -1.83 13.42 -8.15
C LYS A 78 -1.67 13.98 -6.73
N LYS A 79 -2.73 13.96 -5.92
CA LYS A 79 -2.69 14.36 -4.51
C LYS A 79 -1.84 13.41 -3.63
N TYR A 80 -1.70 12.14 -4.02
CA TYR A 80 -1.15 11.09 -3.16
C TYR A 80 0.09 10.38 -3.73
N ILE A 81 0.34 10.46 -5.04
CA ILE A 81 1.39 9.64 -5.70
C ILE A 81 2.79 10.29 -5.77
N TYR A 82 2.92 11.59 -5.48
CA TYR A 82 4.18 12.32 -5.65
C TYR A 82 5.02 12.44 -4.37
N THR A 83 4.58 11.75 -3.31
CA THR A 83 5.28 11.69 -2.04
C THR A 83 5.25 10.24 -1.55
N ASP A 84 6.37 9.73 -1.07
CA ASP A 84 6.46 8.41 -0.48
C ASP A 84 5.88 8.39 0.96
N ILE A 85 5.85 7.22 1.59
CA ILE A 85 5.26 7.05 2.94
C ILE A 85 5.99 7.86 4.03
N THR A 86 7.20 8.36 3.77
CA THR A 86 8.02 9.15 4.70
C THR A 86 8.07 10.63 4.37
N GLY A 87 7.38 11.09 3.31
CA GLY A 87 7.41 12.49 2.89
C GLY A 87 8.40 12.80 1.77
N LYS A 88 9.12 11.81 1.24
CA LYS A 88 10.11 12.04 0.18
C LYS A 88 9.45 12.18 -1.18
N ALA A 89 9.90 13.16 -1.96
CA ALA A 89 9.33 13.43 -3.29
C ALA A 89 9.60 12.27 -4.26
N ARG A 90 8.58 11.93 -5.05
CA ARG A 90 8.68 11.00 -6.19
C ARG A 90 8.78 11.79 -7.50
N PRO A 91 9.57 11.32 -8.48
CA PRO A 91 9.69 12.00 -9.77
C PRO A 91 8.36 11.98 -10.55
N GLN A 92 8.02 13.09 -11.20
CA GLN A 92 6.88 13.17 -12.13
C GLN A 92 7.32 12.79 -13.54
N GLY A 93 6.49 12.02 -14.25
CA GLY A 93 6.75 11.61 -15.64
C GLY A 93 7.91 10.64 -15.84
N GLY A 94 8.50 10.11 -14.77
CA GLY A 94 9.66 9.21 -14.79
C GLY A 94 9.43 7.90 -14.03
N GLY A 95 10.49 7.10 -13.91
CA GLY A 95 10.46 5.87 -13.14
C GLY A 95 10.46 6.16 -11.65
N VAL A 96 9.35 5.95 -10.96
CA VAL A 96 9.30 5.91 -9.50
C VAL A 96 9.92 4.61 -8.98
N ASP A 97 10.33 4.56 -7.73
CA ASP A 97 10.69 3.26 -7.15
C ASP A 97 9.47 2.40 -6.88
N LEU A 98 9.65 1.09 -7.04
CA LEU A 98 8.63 0.13 -6.66
C LEU A 98 8.50 0.06 -5.13
N GLY A 99 7.25 0.03 -4.66
CA GLY A 99 6.93 -0.04 -3.23
C GLY A 99 6.62 1.33 -2.63
N ALA A 100 6.61 1.39 -1.29
CA ALA A 100 6.13 2.55 -0.54
C ALA A 100 7.18 3.65 -0.32
N TYR A 101 8.47 3.34 -0.50
CA TYR A 101 9.60 4.23 -0.23
C TYR A 101 10.29 4.67 -1.52
N GLN A 102 10.93 5.84 -1.49
CA GLN A 102 11.75 6.38 -2.58
C GLN A 102 13.23 6.51 -2.13
N HIS A 103 14.17 6.12 -2.99
CA HIS A 103 15.62 6.24 -2.79
C HIS A 103 16.17 7.61 -3.15
#